data_AF-A0A218XFT8-F1
#
_entry.id   AF-A0A218XFT8-F1
#
_cell.length_a   1.000
_cell.length_b   1.000
_cell.length_c   1.000
_cell.angle_alpha   90.00
_cell.angle_beta   90.00
_cell.angle_gamma   90.00
#
_symmetry.space_group_name_H-M   'P 1'
#
loop_
_entity.id
_entity.type
_entity.pdbx_description
1 polymer ?
#
loop_
_entity_poly.entity_id
_entity_poly.type
_entity_poly.pdbx_seq_one_letter_code
_entity_poly.pdbx_strand_id
1 'polypeptide(L)'
;MATEGYLAEIKSKMCIDPRVEQNDETKMLHVKASLGGWREWMVLTYDHNILGDMLLKENKELKKKIEDLEKSRSPMISPFVFPFYQ
;
A
#
# COMPACT_ATOMS: atom_id res chain seq x y z
N MET A 1 11.83 -10.41 -6.06
CA MET A 1 10.76 -11.05 -5.26
C MET A 1 9.94 -11.92 -6.19
N ALA A 2 9.58 -13.14 -5.78
CA ALA A 2 8.81 -14.07 -6.64
C ALA A 2 7.40 -13.56 -7.01
N THR A 3 6.93 -12.49 -6.37
CA THR A 3 5.58 -11.91 -6.47
C THR A 3 5.36 -10.96 -7.65
N GLU A 4 6.34 -10.15 -8.06
CA GLU A 4 6.13 -9.14 -9.13
C GLU A 4 5.91 -9.78 -10.50
N GLY A 5 6.72 -10.77 -10.85
CA GLY A 5 6.58 -11.52 -12.10
C GLY A 5 5.25 -12.28 -12.18
N TYR A 6 4.82 -12.85 -11.04
CA TYR A 6 3.55 -13.55 -10.91
C TYR A 6 2.34 -12.60 -11.10
N LEU A 7 2.39 -11.41 -10.50
CA LEU A 7 1.34 -10.40 -10.67
C LEU A 7 1.31 -9.86 -12.10
N ALA A 8 2.46 -9.64 -12.73
CA ALA A 8 2.53 -9.23 -14.13
C ALA A 8 1.94 -10.30 -15.06
N GLU A 9 2.19 -11.58 -14.77
CA GLU A 9 1.60 -12.70 -15.51
C GLU A 9 0.07 -12.73 -15.37
N ILE A 10 -0.47 -12.65 -14.15
CA ILE A 10 -1.93 -12.60 -13.95
C ILE A 10 -2.52 -11.39 -14.67
N LYS A 11 -1.91 -10.22 -14.53
CA LYS A 11 -2.36 -9.00 -15.20
C LYS A 11 -2.41 -9.16 -16.71
N SER A 12 -1.35 -9.69 -17.33
CA SER A 12 -1.32 -9.93 -18.77
C SER A 12 -2.41 -10.89 -19.24
N LYS A 13 -2.75 -11.90 -18.43
CA LYS A 13 -3.79 -12.87 -18.75
C LYS A 13 -5.21 -12.29 -18.57
N MET A 14 -5.41 -11.46 -17.55
CA MET A 14 -6.73 -10.94 -17.18
C MET A 14 -7.10 -9.64 -17.92
N CYS A 15 -6.16 -8.72 -18.15
CA CYS A 15 -6.44 -7.44 -18.83
C CYS A 15 -6.79 -7.58 -20.31
N ILE A 16 -6.59 -8.75 -20.91
CA ILE A 16 -7.02 -9.05 -22.29
C ILE A 16 -8.51 -9.44 -22.31
N ASP A 17 -9.07 -9.90 -21.19
CA ASP A 17 -10.47 -10.33 -21.13
C ASP A 17 -11.38 -9.08 -21.08
N PRO A 18 -12.32 -8.91 -22.04
CA PRO A 18 -13.17 -7.72 -22.11
C PRO A 18 -14.13 -7.58 -20.92
N ARG A 19 -14.31 -8.66 -20.14
CA ARG A 19 -15.11 -8.68 -18.91
C ARG A 19 -14.33 -8.17 -17.70
N VAL A 20 -13.04 -7.87 -17.84
CA VAL A 20 -12.20 -7.31 -16.79
C VAL A 20 -11.78 -5.91 -17.18
N GLU A 21 -11.82 -4.99 -16.21
CA GLU A 21 -11.38 -3.61 -16.37
C GLU A 21 -10.42 -3.26 -15.24
N GLN A 22 -9.41 -2.44 -15.51
CA GLN A 22 -8.48 -2.01 -14.46
C GLN A 22 -8.88 -0.63 -13.94
N ASN A 23 -8.92 -0.47 -12.62
CA ASN A 23 -9.02 0.85 -12.01
C ASN A 23 -7.65 1.56 -12.10
N ASP A 24 -7.63 2.79 -12.62
CA ASP A 24 -6.37 3.49 -12.86
C ASP A 24 -5.67 4.01 -11.59
N GLU A 25 -6.42 4.31 -10.55
CA GLU A 25 -5.87 4.83 -9.29
C GLU A 25 -5.26 3.71 -8.45
N THR A 26 -6.00 2.61 -8.28
CA THR A 26 -5.64 1.49 -7.40
C THR A 26 -4.91 0.37 -8.12
N LYS A 27 -4.97 0.32 -9.45
CA LYS A 27 -4.48 -0.77 -10.31
C LYS A 27 -5.18 -2.11 -10.11
N MET A 28 -6.23 -2.17 -9.30
CA MET A 28 -7.07 -3.37 -9.10
C MET A 28 -7.93 -3.68 -10.32
N LEU A 29 -8.37 -4.93 -10.43
CA LEU A 29 -9.14 -5.46 -11.55
C LEU A 29 -10.62 -5.63 -11.18
N HIS A 30 -11.49 -4.90 -11.86
CA HIS A 30 -12.93 -5.00 -11.73
C HIS A 30 -13.50 -6.01 -12.74
N VAL A 31 -14.24 -7.01 -12.22
CA VAL A 31 -14.93 -8.02 -13.04
C VAL A 31 -16.35 -7.56 -13.35
N LYS A 32 -16.61 -7.20 -14.62
CA LYS A 32 -17.90 -6.70 -15.10
C LYS A 32 -18.94 -7.80 -15.36
N ALA A 33 -18.48 -9.03 -15.55
CA ALA A 33 -19.32 -10.21 -15.75
C ALA A 33 -18.56 -11.46 -15.33
N SER A 34 -19.28 -12.51 -14.94
CA SER A 34 -18.68 -13.78 -14.49
C SER A 34 -17.63 -14.28 -15.49
N LEU A 35 -16.43 -14.56 -14.98
CA LEU A 35 -15.33 -15.11 -15.78
C LEU A 35 -15.38 -16.63 -15.81
N GLY A 36 -15.96 -17.23 -14.76
CA GLY A 36 -16.10 -18.65 -14.56
C GLY A 36 -14.86 -19.28 -13.91
N GLY A 37 -15.08 -19.92 -12.76
CA GLY A 37 -14.12 -20.82 -12.13
C GLY A 37 -12.79 -20.16 -11.74
N TRP A 38 -11.68 -20.79 -12.11
CA TRP A 38 -10.33 -20.40 -11.69
C TRP A 38 -9.91 -18.96 -12.08
N ARG A 39 -10.58 -18.34 -13.08
CA ARG A 39 -10.26 -16.98 -13.51
C ARG A 39 -10.66 -15.92 -12.48
N GLU A 40 -11.77 -16.11 -11.80
CA GLU A 40 -12.21 -15.20 -10.71
C GLU A 40 -11.25 -15.28 -9.53
N TRP A 41 -10.77 -16.48 -9.22
CA TRP A 41 -9.75 -16.69 -8.19
C TRP A 41 -8.43 -15.99 -8.51
N MET A 42 -8.00 -15.97 -9.77
CA MET A 42 -6.81 -15.22 -10.16
C MET A 42 -6.98 -13.71 -9.97
N VAL A 43 -8.13 -13.15 -10.37
CA VAL A 43 -8.41 -11.72 -10.16
C VAL A 43 -8.41 -11.38 -8.68
N LEU A 44 -9.09 -12.18 -7.85
CA LEU A 44 -9.08 -12.02 -6.39
C LEU A 44 -7.68 -12.10 -5.80
N THR A 45 -6.86 -13.05 -6.26
CA THR A 45 -5.48 -13.19 -5.79
C THR A 45 -4.64 -11.99 -6.19
N TYR A 46 -4.80 -11.49 -7.41
CA TYR A 46 -4.13 -10.28 -7.87
C TYR A 46 -4.50 -9.07 -7.02
N ASP A 47 -5.79 -8.79 -6.87
CA ASP A 47 -6.28 -7.63 -6.11
C ASP A 47 -5.88 -7.70 -4.63
N HIS A 48 -5.88 -8.90 -4.04
CA HIS A 48 -5.42 -9.09 -2.66
C HIS A 48 -3.96 -8.68 -2.46
N ASN A 49 -3.09 -9.01 -3.42
CA ASN A 49 -1.68 -8.61 -3.35
C ASN A 49 -1.51 -7.11 -3.57
N ILE A 50 -2.22 -6.52 -4.53
CA ILE A 50 -2.21 -5.06 -4.77
C ILE A 50 -2.67 -4.30 -3.51
N LEU A 51 -3.75 -4.75 -2.88
CA LEU A 51 -4.23 -4.18 -1.62
C LEU A 51 -3.20 -4.32 -0.50
N GLY A 52 -2.57 -5.49 -0.38
CA GLY A 52 -1.50 -5.74 0.60
C GLY A 52 -0.35 -4.75 0.45
N ASP A 53 0.13 -4.53 -0.78
CA ASP A 53 1.20 -3.58 -1.08
C ASP A 53 0.81 -2.14 -0.76
N MET A 54 -0.43 -1.74 -1.08
CA MET A 54 -0.97 -0.42 -0.72
C MET A 54 -0.96 -0.20 0.79
N LEU A 55 -1.47 -1.17 1.56
CA LEU A 55 -1.54 -1.09 3.02
C LEU A 55 -0.14 -1.08 3.66
N LEU A 56 0.81 -1.86 3.13
CA LEU A 56 2.20 -1.85 3.61
C LEU A 56 2.86 -0.49 3.39
N LYS A 57 2.64 0.13 2.22
CA LYS A 57 3.14 1.46 1.92
C LYS A 57 2.54 2.52 2.85
N GLU A 58 1.22 2.53 3.00
CA GLU A 58 0.53 3.47 3.87
C GLU A 58 0.97 3.32 5.33
N ASN A 59 1.09 2.09 5.83
CA ASN A 59 1.57 1.82 7.19
C ASN A 59 2.99 2.38 7.41
N LYS A 60 3.88 2.22 6.42
CA LYS A 60 5.24 2.76 6.48
C LYS A 60 5.24 4.30 6.52
N GLU A 61 4.39 4.94 5.71
CA GLU A 61 4.25 6.40 5.71
C GLU A 61 3.68 6.93 7.03
N LEU A 62 2.69 6.25 7.60
CA LEU A 62 2.11 6.59 8.90
C LEU A 62 3.12 6.44 10.03
N LYS A 63 3.90 5.35 10.07
CA LYS A 63 4.98 5.17 11.05
C LYS A 63 5.99 6.31 11.00
N LYS A 64 6.42 6.71 9.79
CA LYS A 64 7.32 7.84 9.62
C LYS A 64 6.72 9.15 10.14
N LYS A 65 5.44 9.42 9.83
CA LYS A 65 4.74 10.61 10.34
C LYS A 65 4.67 10.62 11.87
N ILE A 66 4.42 9.47 12.48
CA ILE A 66 4.41 9.33 13.95
C ILE A 66 5.79 9.66 14.51
N GLU A 67 6.86 9.07 13.96
CA GLU A 67 8.24 9.35 14.41
C GLU A 67 8.62 10.83 14.26
N ASP A 68 8.24 11.48 13.16
CA ASP A 68 8.53 12.90 12.93
C ASP A 68 7.76 13.81 13.90
N LEU A 69 6.50 13.46 14.22
CA LEU A 69 5.70 14.15 15.23
C LEU A 69 6.26 13.95 16.65
N GLU A 70 6.73 12.75 16.98
CA GLU A 70 7.37 12.47 18.27
C GLU A 70 8.70 13.22 18.45
N LYS A 71 9.51 13.32 17.39
CA LYS A 71 10.74 14.13 17.38
C LYS A 71 10.43 15.61 17.58
N SER A 72 9.41 16.15 16.91
CA SER A 72 9.02 17.56 17.08
C SER A 72 8.35 17.87 18.43
N ARG A 73 7.79 16.86 19.09
CA ARG A 73 7.22 16.97 20.45
C ARG A 73 8.27 16.83 21.55
N SER A 74 9.45 16.29 21.27
CA SER A 74 10.55 16.30 22.23
C SER A 74 10.96 17.76 22.46
N PRO A 75 10.80 18.30 23.69
CA PRO A 75 11.22 19.67 23.94
C PRO A 75 12.70 19.74 23.62
N MET A 76 13.10 20.70 22.77
CA MET A 76 14.47 21.21 22.81
C MET A 76 14.74 21.48 24.28
N ILE A 77 15.59 20.68 24.90
CA ILE A 77 16.18 21.01 26.19
C ILE A 77 16.98 22.27 25.89
N SER A 78 16.33 23.41 26.14
CA SER A 78 16.92 24.73 26.03
C SER A 78 18.16 24.73 26.91
N PRO A 79 19.35 25.12 26.41
CA PRO A 79 20.56 25.20 27.24
C PRO A 79 20.50 26.29 28.30
N PHE A 80 19.36 26.98 28.49
CA PHE A 80 19.18 27.96 29.55
C PHE A 80 19.02 27.27 30.90
N VAL A 81 20.16 26.85 31.43
CA VAL A 81 20.41 26.69 32.87
C VAL A 81 20.07 28.04 33.51
N PHE A 82 18.98 28.09 34.27
CA PHE A 82 18.68 29.23 35.14
C PHE A 82 19.84 29.40 36.14
N PRO A 83 20.43 30.60 36.28
CA PRO A 83 21.36 30.83 37.37
C PRO A 83 20.58 30.78 38.69
N PHE A 84 20.94 29.82 39.53
CA PHE A 84 20.55 29.84 40.94
C PHE A 84 21.06 31.14 41.56
N TYR A 85 20.15 32.05 41.91
CA TYR A 85 20.47 33.15 42.81
C TYR A 85 20.39 32.62 44.25
N GLN A 86 21.55 32.57 44.90
CA GLN A 86 21.70 32.46 46.36
C GLN A 86 21.50 33.84 47.01
#